data_AF-A0A4S8L953-F1
#
_entry.id   AF-A0A4S8L953-F1
#
_cell.length_a   1.000
_cell.length_b   1.000
_cell.length_c   1.000
_cell.angle_alpha   90.00
_cell.angle_beta   90.00
_cell.angle_gamma   90.00
#
_symmetry.space_group_name_H-M   'P 1'
#
loop_
_entity.id
_entity.type
_entity.pdbx_description
1 polymer ?
#
loop_
_entity_poly.entity_id
_entity_poly.type
_entity_poly.pdbx_seq_one_letter_code
_entity_poly.pdbx_strand_id
1 'polypeptide(L)'
;MGRRKIEIQPITHERNRSVTFLKRKNGLFKKAYELGVLCSVDVAVIIFDEKPGQQHKLYEYCSGDVRDIVRRHLRFNGDKDSRGPGDFNGTGPSKMDDLAEGDDDDDDDDVPAPATTTKGGKAGKGGSAKKSGSKNGNSGRGMEERMDIDVSTFFW
;
A
#
# COMPACT_ATOMS: atom_id res chain seq x y z
N MET A 1 0.27 11.41 35.20
CA MET A 1 -0.99 11.00 34.53
C MET A 1 -0.64 10.09 33.36
N GLY A 2 -1.20 8.88 33.33
CA GLY A 2 -0.95 7.91 32.25
C GLY A 2 -1.59 8.31 30.93
N ARG A 3 -1.18 7.61 29.86
CA ARG A 3 -1.66 7.84 28.51
C ARG A 3 -3.06 7.25 28.32
N ARG A 4 -3.97 7.99 27.69
CA ARG A 4 -5.35 7.55 27.41
C ARG A 4 -5.58 7.47 25.90
N LYS A 5 -6.40 6.52 25.48
CA LYS A 5 -6.90 6.41 24.11
C LYS A 5 -7.79 7.62 23.80
N ILE A 6 -7.68 8.16 22.58
CA ILE A 6 -8.54 9.22 22.06
C ILE A 6 -9.06 8.81 20.68
N GLU A 7 -10.25 9.26 20.32
CA GLU A 7 -10.82 9.04 18.98
C GLU A 7 -10.12 9.94 17.94
N ILE A 8 -10.05 9.47 16.69
CA ILE A 8 -9.50 10.23 15.56
C ILE A 8 -10.58 11.17 15.03
N GLN A 9 -10.78 12.27 15.73
CA GLN A 9 -11.68 13.37 15.36
C GLN A 9 -11.05 14.73 15.71
N PRO A 10 -11.52 15.85 15.13
CA PRO A 10 -11.02 17.17 15.46
C PRO A 10 -11.10 17.48 16.96
N ILE A 11 -9.97 17.90 17.57
CA ILE A 11 -9.92 18.26 18.99
C ILE A 11 -10.58 19.62 19.18
N THR A 12 -11.67 19.63 19.96
CA THR A 12 -12.47 20.83 20.26
C THR A 12 -11.73 21.82 21.15
N HIS A 13 -11.09 21.34 22.22
CA HIS A 13 -10.42 22.20 23.18
C HIS A 13 -9.05 22.68 22.66
N GLU A 14 -8.93 24.00 22.44
CA GLU A 14 -7.77 24.61 21.80
C GLU A 14 -6.43 24.33 22.49
N ARG A 15 -6.38 24.40 23.83
CA ARG A 15 -5.16 24.08 24.58
C ARG A 15 -4.70 22.63 24.32
N ASN A 16 -5.63 21.69 24.36
CA ASN A 16 -5.35 20.28 24.10
C ASN A 16 -4.96 20.05 22.64
N ARG A 17 -5.59 20.77 21.71
CA ARG A 17 -5.23 20.73 20.28
C ARG A 17 -3.81 21.21 20.06
N SER A 18 -3.42 22.34 20.63
CA SER A 18 -2.08 22.91 20.49
C SER A 18 -1.00 22.01 21.09
N VAL A 19 -1.22 21.48 22.30
CA VAL A 19 -0.28 20.53 22.91
C VAL A 19 -0.20 19.24 22.09
N THR A 20 -1.34 18.69 21.67
CA THR A 20 -1.37 17.44 20.88
C THR A 20 -0.70 17.62 19.53
N PHE A 21 -0.94 18.74 18.85
CA PHE A 21 -0.30 19.08 17.58
C PHE A 21 1.21 19.12 17.74
N LEU A 22 1.74 19.88 18.71
CA LEU A 22 3.17 19.97 18.94
C LEU A 22 3.77 18.58 19.19
N LYS A 23 3.08 17.76 20.00
CA LYS A 23 3.54 16.42 20.33
C LYS A 23 3.56 15.48 19.12
N ARG A 24 2.43 15.35 18.41
CA ARG A 24 2.29 14.45 17.26
C ARG A 24 3.17 14.88 16.09
N LYS A 25 3.27 16.19 15.82
CA LYS A 25 4.15 16.75 14.79
C LYS A 25 5.61 16.36 15.05
N ASN A 26 6.08 16.51 16.30
CA ASN A 26 7.47 16.19 16.64
C ASN A 26 7.75 14.69 16.52
N GLY A 27 6.83 13.82 16.96
CA GLY A 27 7.00 12.39 16.74
C GLY A 27 6.94 12.01 15.25
N LEU A 28 6.13 12.68 14.43
CA LEU A 28 6.05 12.48 12.98
C LEU A 28 7.37 12.77 12.31
N PHE A 29 8.01 13.87 12.70
CA PHE A 29 9.34 14.20 12.21
C PHE A 29 10.38 13.17 12.67
N LYS A 30 10.28 12.68 13.92
CA LYS A 30 11.16 11.63 14.41
C LYS A 30 11.01 10.33 13.62
N LYS A 31 9.77 9.91 13.32
CA LYS A 31 9.50 8.71 12.51
C LYS A 31 9.95 8.86 11.06
N ALA A 32 9.74 10.03 10.46
CA ALA A 32 10.24 10.32 9.12
C ALA A 32 11.79 10.26 9.09
N TYR A 33 12.46 10.77 10.12
CA TYR A 33 13.92 10.67 10.28
C TYR A 33 14.40 9.23 10.45
N GLU A 34 13.78 8.46 11.37
CA GLU A 34 14.10 7.05 11.58
C GLU A 34 13.97 6.26 10.26
N LEU A 35 12.89 6.46 9.51
CA LEU A 35 12.67 5.82 8.21
C LEU A 35 13.75 6.19 7.19
N GLY A 36 14.05 7.49 7.06
CA GLY A 36 15.06 7.97 6.12
C GLY A 36 16.44 7.38 6.39
N VAL A 37 16.85 7.32 7.66
CA VAL A 37 18.14 6.74 8.07
C VAL A 37 18.16 5.21 7.90
N LEU A 38 17.14 4.50 8.38
CA LEU A 38 17.13 3.04 8.38
C LEU A 38 17.07 2.46 6.96
N CYS A 39 16.34 3.10 6.06
CA CYS A 39 16.13 2.59 4.71
C CYS A 39 16.94 3.34 3.64
N SER A 40 17.72 4.36 4.01
CA SER A 40 18.46 5.22 3.07
C SER A 40 17.55 5.82 1.98
N VAL A 41 16.40 6.35 2.40
CA VAL A 41 15.39 6.93 1.51
C VAL A 41 15.17 8.41 1.80
N ASP A 42 14.82 9.18 0.77
CA ASP A 42 14.43 10.58 0.93
C ASP A 42 12.98 10.69 1.41
N VAL A 43 12.77 11.44 2.49
CA VAL A 43 11.45 11.63 3.10
C VAL A 43 11.20 13.12 3.30
N ALA A 44 10.00 13.58 2.96
CA ALA A 44 9.54 14.92 3.28
C ALA A 44 8.13 14.91 3.87
N VAL A 45 7.92 15.76 4.86
CA VAL A 45 6.65 15.99 5.53
C VAL A 45 6.39 17.49 5.53
N ILE A 46 5.26 17.92 4.99
CA ILE A 46 4.85 19.33 4.89
C ILE A 46 3.51 19.48 5.60
N ILE A 47 3.41 20.41 6.55
CA ILE A 47 2.21 20.65 7.35
C ILE A 47 1.91 22.15 7.35
N PHE A 48 0.73 22.51 6.85
CA PHE A 48 0.19 23.86 6.96
C PHE A 48 -0.77 23.95 8.14
N ASP A 49 -0.50 24.89 9.05
CA ASP A 49 -1.42 25.26 10.14
C ASP A 49 -2.12 26.56 9.75
N GLU A 50 -3.32 26.42 9.19
CA GLU A 50 -4.18 27.53 8.78
C GLU A 50 -5.36 27.64 9.76
N LYS A 51 -5.22 28.54 10.73
CA LYS A 51 -6.28 28.84 11.68
C LYS A 51 -6.92 30.18 11.34
N PRO A 52 -8.26 30.28 11.32
CA PRO A 52 -8.92 31.57 11.15
C PRO A 52 -8.41 32.59 12.18
N GLY A 53 -7.98 33.77 11.70
CA GLY A 53 -7.49 34.85 12.56
C GLY A 53 -6.05 34.69 13.07
N GLN A 54 -5.29 33.70 12.59
CA GLN A 54 -3.86 33.55 12.88
C GLN A 54 -3.03 33.60 11.60
N GLN A 55 -1.74 33.91 11.72
CA GLN A 55 -0.82 33.82 10.58
C GLN A 55 -0.63 32.36 10.17
N HIS A 56 -0.65 32.12 8.86
CA HIS A 56 -0.33 30.81 8.29
C HIS A 56 1.06 30.39 8.77
N LYS A 57 1.16 29.18 9.32
CA LYS A 57 2.44 28.65 9.77
C LYS A 57 2.75 27.33 9.08
N LEU A 58 3.88 27.32 8.39
CA LEU A 58 4.46 26.13 7.79
C LEU A 58 5.33 25.39 8.80
N TYR A 59 5.13 24.10 8.90
CA TYR A 59 6.03 23.18 9.58
C TYR A 59 6.44 22.09 8.61
N GLU A 60 7.74 21.87 8.48
CA GLU A 60 8.26 20.88 7.56
C GLU A 60 9.43 20.10 8.14
N TYR A 61 9.61 18.90 7.62
CA TYR A 61 10.78 18.06 7.80
C TYR A 61 11.18 17.52 6.43
N CYS A 62 12.47 17.51 6.13
CA CYS A 62 13.02 16.84 4.96
C CYS A 62 14.36 16.20 5.33
N SER A 63 14.64 15.03 4.77
CA SER A 63 15.96 14.40 4.86
C SER A 63 17.05 15.20 4.13
N GLY A 64 16.67 16.05 3.17
CA GLY A 64 17.56 16.92 2.40
C GLY A 64 16.93 18.31 2.15
N ASP A 65 16.97 18.80 0.90
CA ASP A 65 16.30 20.05 0.50
C ASP A 65 14.86 19.77 0.04
N VAL A 66 13.90 20.43 0.69
CA VAL A 66 12.47 20.38 0.35
C VAL A 66 12.23 20.79 -1.10
N ARG A 67 12.98 21.77 -1.63
CA ARG A 67 12.82 22.21 -3.01
C ARG A 67 13.20 21.13 -4.01
N ASP A 68 14.22 20.35 -3.70
CA ASP A 68 14.70 19.28 -4.57
C ASP A 68 13.75 18.09 -4.56
N ILE A 69 13.26 17.68 -3.39
CA ILE A 69 12.30 16.57 -3.31
C ILE A 69 10.96 16.92 -3.97
N VAL A 70 10.48 18.16 -3.80
CA VAL A 70 9.27 18.65 -4.47
C VAL A 70 9.48 18.70 -5.98
N ARG A 71 10.62 19.23 -6.44
CA ARG A 71 10.93 19.26 -7.88
C ARG A 71 10.99 17.84 -8.47
N ARG A 72 11.63 16.90 -7.77
CA ARG A 72 11.71 15.49 -8.16
C ARG A 72 10.32 14.88 -8.26
N HIS A 73 9.46 15.11 -7.26
CA HIS A 73 8.07 14.64 -7.26
C HIS A 73 7.28 15.17 -8.46
N LEU A 74 7.38 16.47 -8.76
CA LEU A 74 6.69 17.11 -9.89
C LEU A 74 7.17 16.64 -11.27
N ARG A 75 8.35 16.01 -11.36
CA ARG A 75 8.91 15.46 -12.60
C ARG A 75 8.88 13.94 -12.65
N PHE A 76 8.30 13.30 -11.65
CA PHE A 76 8.27 11.85 -11.55
C PHE A 76 7.07 11.28 -12.33
N ASN A 77 7.39 10.45 -13.32
CA ASN A 77 6.43 9.82 -14.24
C ASN A 77 6.38 8.29 -14.11
N GLY A 78 7.10 7.69 -13.16
CA GLY A 78 7.05 6.25 -12.89
C GLY A 78 5.89 5.87 -11.97
N ASP A 79 5.91 4.62 -11.52
CA ASP A 79 4.88 4.03 -10.64
C ASP A 79 4.83 4.73 -9.27
N LYS A 80 3.62 5.05 -8.82
CA LYS A 80 3.36 5.80 -7.57
C LYS A 80 2.44 4.99 -6.68
N ASP A 81 2.89 4.68 -5.47
CA ASP A 81 2.01 4.25 -4.38
C ASP A 81 1.48 5.49 -3.65
N SER A 82 0.25 5.91 -3.99
CA SER A 82 -0.41 7.06 -3.37
C SER A 82 -1.49 6.60 -2.40
N ARG A 83 -1.39 7.03 -1.14
CA ARG A 83 -2.37 6.75 -0.08
C ARG A 83 -3.06 8.05 0.34
N GLY A 84 -4.39 8.03 0.41
CA GLY A 84 -5.23 9.14 0.89
C GLY A 84 -5.84 8.86 2.26
N PRO A 85 -6.62 9.79 2.84
CA PRO A 85 -7.24 9.60 4.16
C PRO A 85 -8.13 8.34 4.26
N GLY A 86 -8.82 7.95 3.19
CA GLY A 86 -9.69 6.76 3.16
C GLY A 86 -8.94 5.44 3.41
N ASP A 87 -7.67 5.38 3.04
CA ASP A 87 -6.80 4.21 3.22
C ASP A 87 -6.48 3.89 4.68
N PHE A 88 -6.67 4.85 5.58
CA PHE A 88 -6.35 4.74 7.01
C PHE A 88 -7.59 4.68 7.90
N ASN A 89 -8.78 4.95 7.34
CA ASN A 89 -10.05 5.00 8.10
C ASN A 89 -10.71 3.63 8.31
N GLY A 90 -10.00 2.52 8.05
CA GLY A 90 -10.50 1.14 8.30
C GLY A 90 -11.69 0.71 7.45
N THR A 91 -12.02 1.46 6.39
CA THR A 91 -13.14 1.21 5.47
C THR A 91 -12.69 1.04 4.01
N GLY A 92 -11.38 0.85 3.79
CA GLY A 92 -10.82 0.62 2.46
C GLY A 92 -11.33 -0.69 1.84
N PRO A 93 -11.47 -0.74 0.51
CA PRO A 93 -12.04 -1.89 -0.19
C PRO A 93 -11.17 -3.13 0.10
N SER A 94 -11.80 -4.16 0.63
CA SER A 94 -11.27 -5.52 0.56
C SER A 94 -10.94 -5.80 -0.90
N LYS A 95 -9.65 -5.93 -1.24
CA LYS A 95 -9.14 -6.32 -2.55
C LYS A 95 -10.05 -7.40 -3.15
N MET A 96 -10.85 -7.03 -4.16
CA MET A 96 -11.68 -7.96 -4.92
C MET A 96 -11.48 -7.72 -6.42
N ASP A 97 -10.27 -7.39 -6.88
CA ASP A 97 -10.03 -7.11 -8.30
C ASP A 97 -8.64 -7.59 -8.75
N ASP A 98 -8.28 -8.85 -8.50
CA ASP A 98 -7.10 -9.49 -9.10
C ASP A 98 -7.41 -10.96 -9.48
N LEU A 99 -8.57 -11.19 -10.10
CA LEU A 99 -8.88 -12.48 -10.74
C LEU A 99 -9.52 -12.25 -12.11
N ALA A 100 -9.00 -13.02 -13.07
CA ALA A 100 -9.31 -13.08 -14.51
C ALA A 100 -8.63 -11.99 -15.34
N GLU A 101 -7.48 -12.32 -15.94
CA GLU A 101 -7.51 -12.81 -17.33
C GLU A 101 -6.54 -14.00 -17.45
N GLY A 102 -7.14 -15.18 -17.66
CA GLY A 102 -6.44 -16.34 -18.18
C GLY A 102 -6.52 -16.28 -19.70
N ASP A 103 -5.35 -16.42 -20.33
CA ASP A 103 -5.05 -17.44 -21.35
C ASP A 103 -6.24 -17.91 -22.20
N ASP A 104 -6.33 -17.39 -23.42
CA ASP A 104 -6.89 -18.12 -24.57
C ASP A 104 -5.76 -18.23 -25.61
N ASP A 105 -5.11 -19.39 -25.60
CA ASP A 105 -4.26 -19.91 -26.68
C ASP A 105 -5.09 -20.21 -27.95
N ASP A 106 -4.40 -20.21 -29.09
CA ASP A 106 -4.71 -20.92 -30.35
C ASP A 106 -5.82 -20.38 -31.29
N ASP A 107 -5.39 -19.76 -32.39
CA ASP A 107 -5.98 -19.98 -33.73
C ASP A 107 -4.85 -19.93 -34.80
N ASP A 108 -4.34 -21.12 -35.13
CA ASP A 108 -3.54 -21.42 -36.32
C ASP A 108 -4.45 -21.43 -37.57
N ASP A 109 -4.20 -20.54 -38.55
CA ASP A 109 -4.77 -20.65 -39.91
C ASP A 109 -3.69 -21.12 -40.92
N ASP A 110 -3.84 -22.38 -41.34
CA ASP A 110 -3.21 -23.12 -42.46
C ASP A 110 -3.60 -22.48 -43.84
N VAL A 111 -2.85 -22.43 -44.96
CA VAL A 111 -2.35 -23.44 -45.96
C VAL A 111 -1.62 -22.63 -47.11
N PRO A 112 -0.86 -23.19 -48.12
CA PRO A 112 -0.40 -24.56 -48.39
C PRO A 112 1.08 -24.79 -48.83
N ALA A 113 1.44 -26.10 -48.84
CA ALA A 113 2.72 -26.78 -49.12
C ALA A 113 3.19 -26.84 -50.62
N PRO A 114 4.35 -27.49 -50.91
CA PRO A 114 4.27 -28.92 -51.34
C PRO A 114 5.44 -29.88 -50.99
N ALA A 115 5.04 -31.16 -50.86
CA ALA A 115 5.66 -32.46 -51.26
C ALA A 115 6.92 -33.04 -50.53
N THR A 116 6.78 -34.23 -49.93
CA THR A 116 7.21 -35.55 -50.49
C THR A 116 7.10 -36.74 -49.48
N THR A 117 6.39 -37.79 -49.93
CA THR A 117 6.55 -39.26 -49.72
C THR A 117 7.40 -39.85 -48.56
N THR A 118 6.80 -40.69 -47.68
CA THR A 118 6.86 -42.19 -47.66
C THR A 118 6.55 -42.84 -46.27
N LYS A 119 5.67 -43.86 -46.33
CA LYS A 119 5.46 -45.07 -45.48
C LYS A 119 5.90 -45.13 -43.99
N GLY A 120 4.93 -45.44 -43.13
CA GLY A 120 4.88 -46.75 -42.44
C GLY A 120 4.76 -46.80 -40.90
N GLY A 121 3.56 -47.18 -40.41
CA GLY A 121 3.44 -48.31 -39.46
C GLY A 121 3.30 -48.08 -37.93
N LYS A 122 2.08 -48.37 -37.44
CA LYS A 122 1.73 -49.22 -36.29
C LYS A 122 1.33 -48.58 -34.94
N ALA A 123 0.23 -49.14 -34.44
CA ALA A 123 -0.61 -48.78 -33.31
C ALA A 123 -0.05 -49.06 -31.91
N GLY A 124 -0.57 -48.35 -30.90
CA GLY A 124 -0.44 -48.64 -29.47
C GLY A 124 -1.54 -47.93 -28.68
N LYS A 125 -2.10 -48.62 -27.68
CA LYS A 125 -3.45 -48.45 -27.10
C LYS A 125 -3.34 -48.20 -25.59
N GLY A 126 -4.32 -47.49 -25.01
CA GLY A 126 -4.61 -47.45 -23.56
C GLY A 126 -4.21 -46.13 -22.91
N GLY A 127 -5.01 -45.43 -22.12
CA GLY A 127 -6.21 -45.82 -21.37
C GLY A 127 -5.96 -45.60 -19.88
N SER A 128 -6.70 -44.67 -19.24
CA SER A 128 -7.36 -44.83 -17.93
C SER A 128 -7.49 -43.52 -17.16
N ALA A 129 -8.74 -43.26 -16.77
CA ALA A 129 -9.17 -42.29 -15.78
C ALA A 129 -8.66 -42.63 -14.37
N LYS A 130 -8.55 -41.61 -13.49
CA LYS A 130 -9.24 -41.61 -12.18
C LYS A 130 -9.08 -40.30 -11.39
N LYS A 131 -10.23 -39.65 -11.23
CA LYS A 131 -10.79 -38.97 -10.05
C LYS A 131 -10.17 -39.36 -8.69
N SER A 132 -9.91 -38.37 -7.82
CA SER A 132 -10.63 -38.12 -6.55
C SER A 132 -9.75 -37.35 -5.55
N GLY A 133 -10.32 -36.30 -4.96
CA GLY A 133 -9.59 -35.33 -4.16
C GLY A 133 -9.31 -35.71 -2.71
N SER A 134 -8.83 -34.71 -1.97
CA SER A 134 -8.92 -34.68 -0.52
C SER A 134 -8.95 -33.25 0.00
N LYS A 135 -9.83 -33.03 0.96
CA LYS A 135 -10.08 -31.78 1.69
C LYS A 135 -8.84 -31.38 2.49
N ASN A 136 -8.62 -30.09 2.66
CA ASN A 136 -8.21 -29.61 3.98
C ASN A 136 -8.78 -28.22 4.25
N GLY A 137 -9.65 -28.15 5.25
CA GLY A 137 -10.09 -26.87 5.82
C GLY A 137 -8.98 -26.33 6.71
N ASN A 138 -8.76 -25.02 6.65
CA ASN A 138 -8.12 -24.33 7.75
C ASN A 138 -8.89 -23.05 8.05
N SER A 139 -9.65 -23.12 9.12
CA SER A 139 -10.22 -21.99 9.85
C SER A 139 -9.09 -21.16 10.45
N GLY A 140 -8.57 -20.21 9.70
CA GLY A 140 -7.65 -19.18 10.19
C GLY A 140 -8.47 -17.96 10.63
N ARG A 141 -8.70 -17.83 11.94
CA ARG A 141 -9.32 -16.66 12.57
C ARG A 141 -8.65 -15.39 12.08
N GLY A 142 -9.43 -14.52 11.44
CA GLY A 142 -9.01 -13.16 11.11
C GLY A 142 -8.58 -12.45 12.40
N MET A 143 -7.29 -12.16 12.50
CA MET A 143 -6.81 -11.14 13.41
C MET A 143 -7.22 -9.81 12.77
N GLU A 144 -8.39 -9.32 13.17
CA GLU A 144 -8.80 -7.93 12.97
C GLU A 144 -7.81 -7.09 13.77
N GLU A 145 -6.66 -6.80 13.17
CA GLU A 145 -5.69 -5.85 13.70
C GLU A 145 -6.32 -4.46 13.52
N ARG A 146 -7.23 -4.13 14.44
CA ARG A 146 -7.68 -2.76 14.63
C ARG A 146 -6.41 -1.96 14.81
N MET A 147 -6.16 -1.08 13.84
CA MET A 147 -5.08 -0.10 13.92
C MET A 147 -5.44 0.90 15.03
N ASP A 148 -5.27 0.45 16.26
CA ASP A 148 -5.16 1.32 17.41
C ASP A 148 -3.89 2.11 17.16
N ILE A 149 -4.03 3.33 16.62
CA ILE A 149 -2.95 4.31 16.58
C ILE A 149 -2.63 4.61 18.03
N ASP A 150 -1.76 3.79 18.57
CA ASP A 150 -1.21 3.93 19.88
C ASP A 150 -0.37 5.21 19.83
N VAL A 151 -0.96 6.32 20.28
CA VAL A 151 -0.28 7.57 20.63
C VAL A 151 1.09 7.44 21.37
N SER A 152 1.64 6.25 21.69
CA SER A 152 2.99 6.05 22.25
C SER A 152 4.02 6.05 21.15
N THR A 153 3.65 5.74 19.90
CA THR A 153 4.65 5.71 18.85
C THR A 153 5.18 7.10 18.50
N PHE A 154 4.59 8.15 19.06
CA PHE A 154 4.90 9.56 18.78
C PHE A 154 5.47 10.34 19.97
N PHE A 155 5.58 9.73 21.16
CA PHE A 155 6.26 10.32 22.31
C PHE A 155 7.04 9.21 23.01
N TRP A 156 8.36 9.34 23.08
CA TRP A 156 9.06 8.85 24.26
C TRP A 156 8.55 9.64 25.47
#